data_AF-A0A2N6FYQ5-F1
#
_entry.id   AF-A0A2N6FYQ5-F1
#
_cell.length_a   1.000
_cell.length_b   1.000
_cell.length_c   1.000
_cell.angle_alpha   90.00
_cell.angle_beta   90.00
_cell.angle_gamma   90.00
#
_symmetry.space_group_name_H-M   'P 1'
#
loop_
_entity.id
_entity.type
_entity.pdbx_description
1 polymer ?
#
loop_
_entity_poly.entity_id
_entity_poly.type
_entity_poly.pdbx_seq_one_letter_code
_entity_poly.pdbx_strand_id
1 'polypeptide(L)' 'MSVPSFRKLEADLNVNKTTLHNWKKNRPILYKFIIESYRDKEILRKHLDFMVEQKKYIEEEINLTKNRVL' A
#
# COMPACT_ATOMS: atom_id res chain seq x y z
N MET A 1 -4.36 9.31 -4.65
CA MET A 1 -3.73 8.89 -3.38
C MET A 1 -4.46 9.60 -2.26
N SER A 2 -5.14 8.87 -1.37
CA SER A 2 -5.88 9.48 -0.26
C SER A 2 -5.15 9.22 1.04
N VAL A 3 -4.82 10.28 1.77
CA VAL A 3 -4.39 10.18 3.18
C VAL A 3 -5.44 9.35 3.95
N PRO A 4 -5.04 8.39 4.79
CA PRO A 4 -5.99 7.60 5.57
C PRO A 4 -6.87 8.52 6.41
N SER A 5 -8.16 8.19 6.51
CA SER A 5 -9.08 8.95 7.35
C SER A 5 -8.69 8.82 8.83
N PHE A 6 -9.06 9.82 9.64
CA PHE A 6 -8.84 9.74 11.09
C PHE A 6 -9.44 8.47 11.70
N ARG A 7 -10.67 8.10 11.30
CA ARG A 7 -11.31 6.86 11.76
C ARG A 7 -10.50 5.61 11.43
N LYS A 8 -9.88 5.57 10.23
CA LYS A 8 -9.03 4.45 9.85
C LYS A 8 -7.76 4.40 10.70
N LEU A 9 -7.13 5.54 10.96
CA LEU A 9 -5.97 5.62 11.84
C LEU A 9 -6.30 5.22 13.29
N GLU A 10 -7.47 5.62 13.80
CA GLU A 10 -7.93 5.22 15.14
C GLU A 10 -8.06 3.71 15.25
N ALA A 11 -8.71 3.07 14.28
CA ALA A 11 -8.90 1.63 14.24
C ALA A 11 -7.57 0.87 14.05
N ASP A 12 -6.79 1.24 13.04
CA ASP A 12 -5.56 0.52 12.65
C ASP A 12 -4.45 0.66 13.72
N LEU A 13 -4.39 1.80 14.44
CA LEU A 13 -3.38 2.06 15.47
C LEU A 13 -3.91 1.81 16.90
N ASN A 14 -5.18 1.45 17.05
CA ASN A 14 -5.86 1.29 18.33
C ASN A 14 -5.68 2.49 19.27
N VAL A 15 -5.95 3.69 18.76
CA VAL A 15 -5.87 4.97 19.49
C VAL A 15 -7.13 5.79 19.28
N ASN A 16 -7.38 6.76 20.16
CA ASN A 16 -8.49 7.70 20.01
C ASN A 16 -8.10 8.97 19.21
N LYS A 17 -9.12 9.70 18.77
CA LYS A 17 -9.00 10.97 18.04
C LYS A 17 -8.15 12.00 18.76
N THR A 18 -8.25 12.10 20.08
CA THR A 18 -7.48 13.06 20.89
C THR A 18 -5.98 12.77 20.80
N THR A 19 -5.59 11.50 20.88
CA THR A 19 -4.20 11.06 20.69
C THR A 19 -3.69 11.42 19.29
N LEU A 20 -4.48 11.16 18.25
CA LEU A 20 -4.08 11.53 16.87
C LEU A 20 -3.96 13.05 16.70
N HIS A 21 -4.85 13.84 17.28
CA HIS A 21 -4.74 15.30 17.28
C HIS A 21 -3.49 15.78 18.03
N ASN A 22 -3.18 15.18 19.18
CA ASN A 22 -1.97 15.47 19.94
C ASN A 22 -0.70 15.11 19.17
N TRP A 23 -0.68 14.00 18.44
CA TRP A 23 0.45 13.66 17.57
C TRP A 23 0.59 14.65 16.43
N LYS A 24 -0.50 15.00 15.75
CA LYS A 24 -0.47 15.99 14.66
C LYS A 24 0.06 17.35 15.12
N LYS A 25 -0.32 17.79 16.33
CA LYS A 25 0.07 19.10 16.89
C LYS A 25 1.47 19.08 17.53
N ASN A 26 1.71 18.12 18.41
CA ASN A 26 2.87 18.12 19.32
C ASN A 26 3.99 17.16 18.88
N ARG A 27 3.70 16.23 17.96
CA ARG A 27 4.68 15.28 17.39
C ARG A 27 4.56 15.21 15.86
N PRO A 28 4.67 16.34 15.15
CA PRO A 28 4.36 16.42 13.72
C PRO A 28 5.21 15.47 12.85
N ILE A 29 6.47 15.20 13.24
CA ILE A 29 7.35 14.25 12.55
C ILE A 29 6.82 12.82 12.67
N LEU A 30 6.39 12.40 13.87
CA LEU A 30 5.77 11.08 14.09
C LEU A 30 4.49 10.96 13.27
N TYR A 31 3.63 11.98 13.32
CA TYR A 31 2.39 11.97 12.56
C TYR A 31 2.65 11.88 11.06
N LYS A 32 3.62 12.64 10.53
CA LYS A 32 4.03 12.57 9.13
C LYS A 32 4.56 11.18 8.76
N PHE A 33 5.45 10.62 9.56
CA PHE A 33 6.00 9.27 9.35
C PHE A 33 4.89 8.21 9.26
N ILE A 34 3.90 8.27 10.15
CA ILE A 34 2.73 7.39 10.11
C ILE A 34 1.99 7.58 8.79
N ILE A 35 1.66 8.82 8.38
CA ILE A 35 0.92 9.03 7.12
C ILE A 35 1.72 8.53 5.90
N GLU A 36 3.04 8.74 5.88
CA GLU A 36 3.92 8.27 4.81
C GLU A 36 3.94 6.74 4.74
N SER A 37 3.98 6.02 5.87
CA SER A 37 3.98 4.55 5.85
C SER A 37 2.72 3.95 5.20
N TYR A 38 1.56 4.61 5.33
CA TYR A 38 0.33 4.17 4.64
C TYR A 38 0.43 4.38 3.13
N ARG A 39 1.04 5.47 2.70
CA ARG A 39 1.28 5.75 1.28
C ARG A 39 2.23 4.72 0.69
N ASP A 40 3.32 4.42 1.38
CA ASP A 40 4.31 3.44 0.95
C ASP A 40 3.68 2.05 0.82
N LYS A 41 2.85 1.65 1.78
CA LYS A 41 2.09 0.39 1.71
C LYS A 41 1.16 0.34 0.49
N GLU A 42 0.48 1.44 0.14
CA GLU A 42 -0.38 1.48 -1.05
C GLU A 42 0.43 1.35 -2.34
N ILE A 43 1.59 2.01 -2.41
CA ILE A 43 2.50 1.93 -3.56
C ILE A 43 3.04 0.50 -3.71
N LEU A 44 3.52 -0.10 -2.61
CA LEU A 44 3.99 -1.48 -2.60
C LEU A 44 2.91 -2.45 -3.09
N ARG A 45 1.65 -2.27 -2.67
CA ARG A 45 0.53 -3.08 -3.16
C ARG A 45 0.34 -2.93 -4.66
N LYS A 46 0.35 -1.70 -5.20
CA LYS A 46 0.21 -1.48 -6.64
C LYS A 46 1.35 -2.10 -7.44
N HIS A 47 2.59 -1.98 -6.96
CA HIS A 47 3.72 -2.62 -7.60
C HIS A 47 3.59 -4.14 -7.58
N LEU A 48 3.13 -4.72 -6.46
CA LEU A 48 2.87 -6.15 -6.37
C LEU A 48 1.79 -6.60 -7.36
N ASP A 49 0.66 -5.88 -7.42
CA ASP A 49 -0.43 -6.18 -8.35
C ASP A 49 0.07 -6.15 -9.81
N PHE A 50 0.88 -5.14 -10.15
CA PHE A 50 1.52 -5.05 -11.46
C PHE A 50 2.47 -6.22 -11.74
N MET A 51 3.31 -6.61 -10.78
CA MET A 51 4.21 -7.76 -10.94
C MET A 51 3.42 -9.07 -11.16
N VAL A 52 2.30 -9.24 -10.47
CA VAL A 52 1.41 -10.40 -10.66
C VAL A 52 0.80 -10.40 -12.07
N GLU A 53 0.42 -9.23 -12.58
CA GLU A 53 -0.09 -9.11 -13.95
C GLU A 53 0.99 -9.43 -14.99
N GLN A 54 2.20 -8.87 -14.84
CA GLN A 54 3.35 -9.17 -15.70
C GLN A 54 3.69 -10.66 -15.70
N LYS A 55 3.64 -11.31 -14.53
CA LYS A 55 3.85 -12.75 -14.41
C LYS A 55 2.85 -13.53 -15.28
N LYS A 56 1.56 -13.17 -15.27
CA LYS A 56 0.52 -13.84 -16.06
C LYS A 56 0.81 -13.75 -17.56
N TYR A 57 1.18 -12.58 -18.06
CA TYR A 57 1.53 -12.41 -19.48
C TYR A 57 2.73 -13.26 -19.88
N ILE A 58 3.76 -13.35 -19.02
CA ILE A 58 4.93 -14.20 -19.27
C ILE A 58 4.53 -15.68 -19.29
N GLU A 59 3.70 -16.13 -18.34
CA GLU A 59 3.22 -17.52 -18.31
C GLU A 59 2.39 -17.87 -19.55
N GLU A 60 1.55 -16.95 -20.02
CA GLU A 60 0.78 -17.10 -21.26
C GLU A 60 1.70 -17.23 -22.49
N GLU A 61 2.69 -16.35 -22.64
CA GLU A 61 3.63 -16.41 -23.77
C GLU A 61 4.49 -17.68 -23.74
N ILE A 62 4.91 -18.14 -22.55
CA ILE A 62 5.63 -19.41 -22.40
C ILE A 62 4.75 -20.57 -22.91
N ASN A 63 3.47 -20.59 -22.58
CA ASN A 63 2.54 -21.63 -23.01
C ASN A 63 2.31 -21.59 -24.52
N LEU A 64 2.13 -20.39 -25.10
CA LEU A 64 2.02 -20.21 -26.55
C LEU A 64 3.27 -20.70 -27.27
N THR A 65 4.46 -20.38 -26.74
CA THR A 65 5.73 -20.82 -27.32
C THR A 65 5.92 -22.33 -27.24
N LYS A 66 5.55 -22.95 -26.11
CA LYS A 66 5.56 -24.42 -25.98
C LYS A 66 4.71 -25.09 -27.06
N ASN A 67 3.50 -24.58 -27.31
CA ASN A 67 2.58 -25.11 -28.32
C ASN A 67 3.05 -24.88 -29.78
N ARG A 68 4.00 -23.95 -30.01
CA ARG A 68 4.57 -23.69 -31.35
C ARG A 68 5.77 -24.59 -31.65
N VAL A 69 6.54 -24.94 -30.62
CA VAL A 69 7.82 -25.66 -30.76
C VAL A 69 7.67 -27.16 -30.51
N LEU A 70 6.71 -27.57 -29.67
CA LEU A 70 6.31 -28.97 -29.46
C LEU A 70 5.16 -29.33 -30.41
#